data_AF-A0A1G4XZ95-F1
#
_entry.id   AF-A0A1G4XZ95-F1
#
_cell.length_a   1.000
_cell.length_b   1.000
_cell.length_c   1.000
_cell.angle_alpha   90.00
_cell.angle_beta   90.00
_cell.angle_gamma   90.00
#
_symmetry.space_group_name_H-M   'P 1'
#
loop_
_entity.id
_entity.type
_entity.pdbx_description
1 polymer ?
#
loop_
_entity_poly.entity_id
_entity_poly.type
_entity_poly.pdbx_seq_one_letter_code
_entity_poly.pdbx_strand_id
1 'polypeptide(L)'
;MKSHVFFAILVALALSACAHIDPHPMDMSSAVRNAKTRADHNALAKHYEAAAEAMRARAQEQKNGLAEYREHGYYYGRQTEDLEEHAKALVRVYEKAAEANMSMAKVHREMAEEAQ
;
A
#
# COMPACT_ATOMS: atom_id res chain seq x y z
N MET A 1 -2.73 17.95 17.47
CA MET A 1 -2.99 16.60 18.02
C MET A 1 -4.02 15.77 17.23
N LYS A 2 -4.49 16.19 16.04
CA LYS A 2 -5.41 15.39 15.19
C LYS A 2 -4.71 14.69 14.00
N SER A 3 -3.58 15.21 13.51
CA SER A 3 -2.88 14.61 12.35
C SER A 3 -2.20 13.27 12.63
N HIS A 4 -1.71 13.02 13.85
CA HIS A 4 -1.11 11.74 14.21
C HIS A 4 -2.13 10.60 14.27
N VAL A 5 -3.39 10.91 14.63
CA VAL A 5 -4.49 9.94 14.65
C VAL A 5 -4.91 9.58 13.21
N PHE A 6 -4.95 10.55 12.30
CA PHE A 6 -5.16 10.28 10.86
C PHE A 6 -4.02 9.44 10.26
N PHE A 7 -2.77 9.72 10.63
CA PHE A 7 -1.61 8.93 10.19
C PHE A 7 -1.66 7.49 10.72
N ALA A 8 -2.11 7.29 11.97
CA ALA A 8 -2.26 5.97 12.57
C ALA A 8 -3.39 5.14 11.92
N ILE A 9 -4.48 5.79 11.49
CA ILE A 9 -5.58 5.12 10.78
C ILE A 9 -5.16 4.68 9.36
N LEU A 10 -4.33 5.48 8.69
CA LEU A 10 -3.75 5.15 7.38
C LEU A 10 -2.83 3.92 7.45
N VAL A 11 -2.10 3.75 8.56
CA VAL A 11 -1.29 2.56 8.82
C VAL A 11 -2.17 1.34 9.10
N ALA A 12 -3.26 1.48 9.87
CA ALA A 12 -4.15 0.37 10.21
C ALA A 12 -4.94 -0.20 9.02
N LEU A 13 -5.36 0.64 8.07
CA LEU A 13 -6.05 0.21 6.84
C LEU A 13 -5.13 -0.50 5.83
N ALA A 14 -3.80 -0.39 6.00
CA ALA A 14 -2.83 -1.12 5.18
C ALA A 14 -2.66 -2.59 5.61
N LEU A 15 -3.12 -2.99 6.81
CA LEU A 15 -2.87 -4.31 7.39
C LEU A 15 -3.98 -5.34 7.19
N SER A 16 -5.22 -4.93 6.85
CA SER A 16 -6.38 -5.86 6.88
C SER A 16 -6.76 -6.48 5.54
N ALA A 17 -5.96 -6.31 4.49
CA ALA A 17 -6.32 -6.78 3.15
C ALA A 17 -5.27 -7.71 2.50
N CYS A 18 -4.39 -8.31 3.30
CA CYS A 18 -3.50 -9.39 2.86
C CYS A 18 -4.18 -10.74 3.10
N ALA A 19 -5.25 -11.05 2.36
CA ALA A 19 -5.88 -12.37 2.45
C ALA A 19 -5.26 -13.40 1.49
N HIS A 20 -4.46 -13.02 0.49
CA HIS A 20 -3.77 -13.88 -0.50
C HIS A 20 -2.62 -13.02 -1.07
N ILE A 21 -1.34 -13.39 -1.18
CA ILE A 21 -0.66 -14.66 -1.44
C ILE A 21 0.67 -14.62 -0.68
N ASP A 22 0.77 -15.34 0.44
CA ASP A 22 2.07 -15.86 0.90
C ASP A 22 1.75 -17.11 1.74
N PRO A 23 2.24 -18.32 1.38
CA PRO A 23 1.97 -19.53 2.15
C PRO A 23 2.47 -19.46 3.60
N HIS A 24 3.31 -18.46 3.91
CA HIS A 24 3.68 -18.09 5.27
C HIS A 24 3.64 -16.55 5.43
N PRO A 25 2.67 -15.98 6.16
CA PRO A 25 2.66 -14.55 6.43
C PRO A 25 3.94 -14.16 7.20
N MET A 26 4.74 -13.28 6.62
CA MET A 26 5.93 -12.74 7.29
C MET A 26 5.50 -11.80 8.41
N ASP A 27 5.89 -12.08 9.65
CA ASP A 27 5.77 -11.10 10.74
C ASP A 27 6.75 -9.95 10.47
N MET A 28 6.25 -8.88 9.86
CA MET A 28 7.05 -7.72 9.48
C MET A 28 7.74 -7.05 10.68
N SER A 29 7.13 -7.06 11.86
CA SER A 29 7.73 -6.44 13.04
C SER A 29 8.97 -7.21 13.50
N SER A 30 8.86 -8.54 13.53
CA SER A 30 9.98 -9.43 13.85
C SER A 30 11.04 -9.42 12.73
N ALA A 31 10.61 -9.50 11.47
CA ALA A 31 11.51 -9.56 10.31
C ALA A 31 12.36 -8.30 10.20
N VAL A 32 11.77 -7.11 10.32
CA VAL A 32 12.52 -5.84 10.29
C VAL A 32 13.49 -5.74 11.48
N ARG A 33 13.08 -6.16 12.68
CA ARG A 33 13.93 -6.10 13.89
C ARG A 33 15.12 -7.06 13.82
N ASN A 34 14.91 -8.24 13.23
CA ASN A 34 15.87 -9.33 13.25
C ASN A 34 16.74 -9.43 11.99
N ALA A 35 16.46 -8.63 10.95
CA ALA A 35 17.26 -8.61 9.73
C ALA A 35 18.70 -8.17 10.01
N LYS A 36 19.66 -9.03 9.66
CA LYS A 36 21.10 -8.80 9.86
C LYS A 36 21.93 -9.13 8.64
N THR A 37 21.46 -10.07 7.83
CA THR A 37 22.20 -10.56 6.67
C THR A 37 21.71 -9.88 5.40
N ARG A 38 22.54 -9.93 4.35
CA ARG A 38 22.14 -9.57 2.98
C ARG A 38 20.85 -10.28 2.56
N ALA A 39 20.68 -11.54 2.95
CA ALA A 39 19.49 -12.32 2.61
C ALA A 39 18.23 -11.78 3.30
N ASP A 40 18.32 -11.43 4.59
CA ASP A 40 17.19 -10.88 5.35
C ASP A 40 16.71 -9.56 4.76
N HIS A 41 17.64 -8.65 4.50
CA HIS A 41 17.31 -7.35 3.91
C HIS A 41 16.76 -7.48 2.49
N ASN A 42 17.29 -8.40 1.66
CA ASN A 42 16.70 -8.68 0.36
C ASN A 42 15.29 -9.28 0.44
N ALA A 43 15.00 -10.10 1.45
CA ALA A 43 13.66 -10.64 1.66
C ALA A 43 12.66 -9.52 2.03
N LEU A 44 13.06 -8.62 2.93
CA LEU A 44 12.26 -7.43 3.27
C LEU A 44 12.05 -6.52 2.06
N ALA A 45 13.09 -6.28 1.25
CA ALA A 45 12.99 -5.47 0.04
C ALA A 45 11.94 -6.04 -0.93
N LYS A 46 12.00 -7.35 -1.20
CA LYS A 46 11.03 -8.03 -2.08
C LYS A 46 9.60 -7.96 -1.54
N HIS A 47 9.42 -8.12 -0.22
CA HIS A 47 8.10 -7.99 0.39
C HIS A 47 7.53 -6.58 0.18
N TYR A 48 8.34 -5.55 0.44
CA TYR A 48 7.90 -4.16 0.23
C TYR A 48 7.69 -3.82 -1.26
N GLU A 49 8.48 -4.38 -2.18
CA GLU A 49 8.23 -4.28 -3.63
C GLU A 49 6.86 -4.86 -4.00
N ALA A 50 6.55 -6.08 -3.55
CA ALA A 50 5.26 -6.72 -3.79
C ALA A 50 4.10 -5.93 -3.16
N ALA A 51 4.27 -5.41 -1.95
CA ALA A 51 3.27 -4.55 -1.31
C ALA A 51 3.05 -3.26 -2.12
N ALA A 52 4.09 -2.65 -2.67
CA ALA A 52 3.96 -1.47 -3.52
C ALA A 52 3.19 -1.77 -4.81
N GLU A 53 3.45 -2.90 -5.45
CA GLU A 53 2.71 -3.35 -6.64
C GLU A 53 1.24 -3.60 -6.33
N ALA A 54 0.93 -4.25 -5.21
CA ALA A 54 -0.45 -4.44 -4.77
C ALA A 54 -1.18 -3.12 -4.54
N MET A 55 -0.51 -2.12 -3.95
CA MET A 55 -1.10 -0.78 -3.78
C MET A 55 -1.32 -0.07 -5.12
N ARG A 56 -0.39 -0.19 -6.08
CA ARG A 56 -0.57 0.34 -7.44
C ARG A 56 -1.77 -0.29 -8.15
N ALA A 57 -1.94 -1.60 -8.03
CA ALA A 57 -3.09 -2.30 -8.59
C ALA A 57 -4.41 -1.77 -8.02
N ARG A 58 -4.50 -1.61 -6.68
CA ARG A 58 -5.69 -1.01 -6.03
C ARG A 58 -5.93 0.43 -6.44
N ALA A 59 -4.87 1.25 -6.56
CA ALA A 59 -5.02 2.61 -7.08
C ALA A 59 -5.62 2.59 -8.49
N GLN A 60 -5.20 1.65 -9.34
CA GLN A 60 -5.74 1.51 -10.69
C GLN A 60 -7.21 1.06 -10.68
N GLU A 61 -7.60 0.12 -9.82
CA GLU A 61 -9.01 -0.27 -9.65
C GLU A 61 -9.89 0.94 -9.28
N GLN A 62 -9.43 1.78 -8.35
CA GLN A 62 -10.16 2.99 -7.95
C GLN A 62 -10.20 4.05 -9.07
N LYS A 63 -9.14 4.16 -9.89
CA LYS A 63 -9.16 5.01 -11.10
C LYS A 63 -10.19 4.52 -12.12
N ASN A 64 -10.30 3.20 -12.30
CA ASN A 64 -11.30 2.61 -13.20
C ASN A 64 -12.73 2.86 -12.67
N GLY A 65 -12.96 2.67 -11.38
CA GLY A 65 -14.24 3.02 -10.74
C GLY A 65 -14.58 4.51 -10.86
N LEU A 66 -13.60 5.39 -10.68
CA LEU A 66 -13.78 6.82 -10.88
C LEU A 66 -14.17 7.17 -12.32
N ALA A 67 -13.59 6.50 -13.32
CA ALA A 67 -13.97 6.68 -14.72
C ALA A 67 -15.42 6.24 -14.95
N GLU A 68 -15.81 5.09 -14.40
CA GLU A 68 -17.19 4.58 -14.47
C GLU A 68 -18.20 5.54 -13.84
N TYR A 69 -17.92 6.07 -12.64
CA TYR A 69 -18.82 7.02 -11.98
C TYR A 69 -18.99 8.32 -12.78
N ARG A 70 -17.95 8.76 -13.49
CA ARG A 70 -17.98 9.96 -14.32
C ARG A 70 -18.73 9.74 -15.63
N GLU A 71 -18.50 8.61 -16.28
CA GLU A 71 -19.14 8.27 -17.55
C GLU A 71 -20.62 7.93 -17.35
N HIS A 72 -20.92 7.19 -16.29
CA HIS A 72 -22.24 6.63 -16.03
C HIS A 72 -22.89 7.12 -14.74
N GLY A 73 -22.63 8.38 -14.37
CA GLY A 73 -23.16 8.98 -13.15
C GLY A 73 -24.69 8.93 -13.00
N TYR A 74 -25.43 8.81 -14.10
CA TYR A 74 -26.89 8.65 -14.07
C TYR A 74 -27.36 7.33 -13.46
N TYR A 75 -26.55 6.25 -13.47
CA TYR A 75 -26.90 4.99 -12.80
C TYR A 75 -26.84 5.11 -11.27
N TYR A 76 -25.96 5.96 -10.74
CA TYR A 76 -25.73 6.12 -9.31
C TYR A 76 -26.49 7.31 -8.70
N GLY A 77 -27.02 8.19 -9.55
CA GLY A 77 -27.91 9.28 -9.16
C GLY A 77 -27.25 10.26 -8.19
N ARG A 78 -27.89 10.50 -7.04
CA ARG A 78 -27.40 11.49 -6.06
C ARG A 78 -26.09 11.11 -5.38
N GLN A 79 -25.70 9.84 -5.43
CA GLN A 79 -24.50 9.34 -4.75
C GLN A 79 -23.23 9.46 -5.60
N THR A 80 -23.35 9.82 -6.87
CA THR A 80 -22.22 9.87 -7.81
C THR A 80 -21.08 10.74 -7.31
N GLU A 81 -21.39 11.93 -6.78
CA GLU A 81 -20.38 12.86 -6.26
C GLU A 81 -19.61 12.26 -5.08
N ASP A 82 -20.31 11.69 -4.11
CA ASP A 82 -19.70 11.00 -2.95
C ASP A 82 -18.81 9.82 -3.39
N LEU A 83 -19.27 9.03 -4.37
CA LEU A 83 -18.52 7.91 -4.94
C LEU A 83 -17.24 8.38 -5.64
N GLU A 84 -17.32 9.45 -6.43
CA GLU A 84 -16.15 10.06 -7.06
C GLU A 84 -15.14 10.57 -6.03
N GLU A 85 -15.60 11.28 -5.00
CA GLU A 85 -14.72 11.82 -3.95
C GLU A 85 -14.04 10.70 -3.17
N HIS A 86 -14.80 9.65 -2.85
CA HIS A 86 -14.28 8.47 -2.18
C HIS A 86 -13.22 7.76 -3.02
N ALA A 87 -13.50 7.49 -4.30
CA ALA A 87 -12.54 6.88 -5.22
C ALA A 87 -11.27 7.72 -5.36
N LYS A 88 -11.40 9.05 -5.55
CA LYS A 88 -10.25 9.98 -5.59
C LYS A 88 -9.42 9.92 -4.30
N ALA A 89 -10.07 9.83 -3.15
CA ALA A 89 -9.38 9.71 -1.87
C ALA A 89 -8.61 8.40 -1.76
N LEU A 90 -9.22 7.28 -2.14
CA LEU A 90 -8.57 5.97 -2.15
C LEU A 90 -7.41 5.90 -3.14
N VAL A 91 -7.52 6.48 -4.33
CA VAL A 91 -6.40 6.60 -5.28
C VAL A 91 -5.19 7.25 -4.60
N ARG A 92 -5.38 8.41 -3.96
CA ARG A 92 -4.29 9.12 -3.27
C ARG A 92 -3.71 8.31 -2.12
N VAL A 93 -4.54 7.59 -1.37
CA VAL A 93 -4.09 6.73 -0.26
C VAL A 93 -3.22 5.59 -0.79
N TYR A 94 -3.66 4.90 -1.83
CA TYR A 94 -2.93 3.78 -2.40
C TYR A 94 -1.65 4.21 -3.12
N GLU A 95 -1.65 5.34 -3.83
CA GLU A 95 -0.44 5.88 -4.45
C GLU A 95 0.62 6.22 -3.40
N LYS A 96 0.24 6.91 -2.32
CA LYS A 96 1.16 7.20 -1.19
C LYS A 96 1.65 5.92 -0.51
N ALA A 97 0.79 4.92 -0.36
CA ALA A 97 1.18 3.63 0.20
C ALA A 97 2.18 2.92 -0.72
N ALA A 98 1.99 2.95 -2.04
CA ALA A 98 2.93 2.38 -3.00
C ALA A 98 4.31 3.07 -2.93
N GLU A 99 4.34 4.39 -2.85
CA GLU A 99 5.57 5.17 -2.69
C GLU A 99 6.30 4.83 -1.39
N ALA A 100 5.58 4.78 -0.26
CA ALA A 100 6.15 4.43 1.03
C ALA A 100 6.75 3.01 1.05
N ASN A 101 6.03 2.04 0.49
CA ASN A 101 6.53 0.67 0.37
C ASN A 101 7.76 0.61 -0.54
N MET A 102 7.76 1.28 -1.70
CA MET A 102 8.94 1.34 -2.57
C MET A 102 10.14 2.01 -1.90
N SER A 103 9.93 3.05 -1.09
CA SER A 103 10.98 3.68 -0.30
C SER A 103 11.59 2.71 0.71
N MET A 104 10.75 1.93 1.41
CA MET A 104 11.23 0.91 2.36
C MET A 104 12.00 -0.20 1.64
N ALA A 105 11.54 -0.61 0.47
CA ALA A 105 12.26 -1.57 -0.35
C ALA A 105 13.67 -1.07 -0.71
N LYS A 106 13.78 0.19 -1.16
CA LYS A 106 15.07 0.81 -1.48
C LYS A 106 16.01 0.83 -0.28
N VAL A 107 15.54 1.25 0.90
CA VAL A 107 16.32 1.25 2.14
C VAL A 107 16.86 -0.16 2.45
N HIS A 108 16.03 -1.18 2.29
CA HIS A 108 16.46 -2.55 2.52
C HIS A 108 17.41 -3.09 1.43
N ARG A 109 17.32 -2.61 0.18
CA ARG A 109 18.34 -2.92 -0.84
C ARG A 109 19.70 -2.35 -0.46
N GLU A 110 19.73 -1.09 -0.04
CA GLU A 110 20.96 -0.42 0.44
C GLU A 110 21.56 -1.17 1.65
N MET A 111 20.74 -1.50 2.65
CA MET A 111 21.18 -2.32 3.80
C MET A 111 21.70 -3.71 3.40
N ALA A 112 21.16 -4.31 2.34
CA ALA A 112 21.63 -5.60 1.84
C ALA A 112 23.00 -5.50 1.15
N GLU A 113 23.32 -4.37 0.53
CA GLU A 113 24.64 -4.09 -0.04
C GLU A 113 25.69 -3.88 1.06
N GLU A 114 25.30 -3.21 2.16
CA GLU A 114 26.15 -2.97 3.33
C GLU A 114 26.36 -4.23 4.19
N ALA A 115 25.34 -5.08 4.30
CA ALA A 115 25.43 -6.34 5.03
C ALA A 115 26.30 -7.34 4.26
N GLN A 116 27.37 -7.83 4.89
CA GLN A 116 28.30 -8.81 4.32
C GLN A 116 27.71 -10.22 4.24
#